data_AF-A0A183HH40-F1
#
_entry.id   AF-A0A183HH40-F1
#
_cell.length_a   1.000
_cell.length_b   1.000
_cell.length_c   1.000
_cell.angle_alpha   90.00
_cell.angle_beta   90.00
_cell.angle_gamma   90.00
#
_symmetry.space_group_name_H-M   'P 1'
#
loop_
_entity.id
_entity.type
_entity.pdbx_description
1 polymer ?
#
loop_
_entity_poly.entity_id
_entity_poly.type
_entity_poly.pdbx_seq_one_letter_code
_entity_poly.pdbx_strand_id
1 'polypeptide(L)'
;MDEILGILENSTLRHPQSFPCDIQLLTVRPLTSDINLRLMILHRAGIDCSSLISPKCFANKLDLAVKKYMQSIGVITVQKTLLNGVKQISKEMPYQEAKFFLEPTDFATYLIRFK
;
A
#
# COMPACT_ATOMS: atom_id res chain seq x y z
N MET A 1 2.06 32.27 -27.09
CA MET A 1 2.50 31.97 -25.71
C MET A 1 1.85 30.64 -25.38
N ASP A 2 2.31 29.57 -26.03
CA ASP A 2 1.52 28.36 -26.30
C ASP A 2 2.38 27.10 -26.18
N GLU A 3 2.94 26.83 -24.99
CA GLU A 3 3.80 25.65 -24.79
C GLU A 3 3.53 24.87 -23.49
N ILE A 4 2.43 25.13 -22.77
CA ILE A 4 2.10 24.37 -21.54
C ILE A 4 0.93 23.39 -21.72
N LEU A 5 0.11 23.52 -22.77
CA LEU A 5 -1.09 22.70 -22.96
C LEU A 5 -0.81 21.30 -23.57
N GLY A 6 0.35 21.07 -24.18
CA GLY A 6 0.64 19.83 -24.92
C GLY A 6 1.14 18.63 -24.10
N ILE A 7 1.48 18.79 -22.82
CA ILE A 7 2.10 17.71 -22.02
C ILE A 7 1.04 16.85 -21.29
N LEU A 8 -0.21 17.33 -21.15
CA LEU A 8 -1.24 16.61 -20.41
C LEU A 8 -2.03 15.57 -21.22
N GLU A 9 -1.94 15.57 -22.55
CA GLU A 9 -2.87 14.79 -23.39
C GLU A 9 -2.40 13.37 -23.77
N ASN A 10 -1.18 12.96 -23.41
CA ASN A 10 -0.64 11.66 -23.88
C ASN A 10 -0.16 10.69 -22.81
N SER A 11 -0.39 11.00 -21.54
CA SER A 11 -0.45 9.97 -20.52
C SER A 11 -1.90 9.54 -20.41
N THR A 12 -2.23 8.33 -20.86
CA THR A 12 -3.26 7.55 -20.18
C THR A 12 -2.80 7.43 -18.73
N LEU A 13 -3.07 8.46 -17.93
CA LEU A 13 -2.78 8.54 -16.51
C LEU A 13 -3.63 7.45 -15.92
N ARG A 14 -3.03 6.25 -15.81
CA ARG A 14 -3.47 5.24 -14.85
C ARG A 14 -3.60 6.02 -13.57
N HIS A 15 -4.85 6.31 -13.17
CA HIS A 15 -5.10 7.02 -11.95
C HIS A 15 -4.26 6.30 -10.89
N PRO A 16 -3.35 6.99 -10.19
CA PRO A 16 -2.57 6.35 -9.15
C PRO A 16 -3.58 5.64 -8.26
N GLN A 17 -3.47 4.31 -8.18
CA GLN A 17 -4.41 3.52 -7.42
C GLN A 17 -4.35 4.05 -6.00
N SER A 18 -5.40 4.78 -5.62
CA SER A 18 -5.36 5.57 -4.40
C SER A 18 -5.68 4.66 -3.24
N PHE A 19 -4.79 4.68 -2.25
CA PHE A 19 -5.13 4.17 -0.93
C PHE A 19 -6.30 5.00 -0.37
N PRO A 20 -7.13 4.42 0.52
CA PRO A 20 -8.08 5.19 1.31
C PRO A 20 -7.41 6.42 1.96
N CYS A 21 -8.15 7.51 2.16
CA CYS A 21 -7.57 8.77 2.65
C CYS A 21 -6.94 8.70 4.05
N ASP A 22 -7.25 7.67 4.83
CA ASP A 22 -6.67 7.37 6.13
C ASP A 22 -5.51 6.38 6.07
N ILE A 23 -5.10 5.94 4.88
CA ILE A 23 -4.06 4.94 4.67
C ILE A 23 -2.87 5.56 3.94
N GLN A 24 -1.68 5.36 4.51
CA GLN A 24 -0.43 5.82 3.95
C GLN A 24 0.50 4.63 3.68
N LEU A 25 1.04 4.57 2.47
CA LEU A 25 2.19 3.73 2.17
C LEU A 25 3.45 4.45 2.63
N LEU A 26 4.09 3.93 3.68
CA LEU A 26 5.29 4.56 4.26
C LEU A 26 6.56 4.18 3.51
N THR A 27 6.70 2.92 3.13
CA THR A 27 7.90 2.45 2.43
C THR A 27 7.64 1.17 1.64
N VAL A 28 8.37 1.02 0.54
CA VAL A 28 8.68 -0.24 -0.12
C VAL A 28 10.19 -0.28 -0.33
N ARG A 29 10.92 -1.00 0.51
CA ARG A 29 12.39 -0.98 0.52
C ARG A 29 12.99 -2.38 0.53
N PRO A 30 14.18 -2.60 -0.03
CA PRO A 30 14.93 -3.83 0.19
C PRO A 30 15.18 -4.06 1.70
N LEU A 31 15.09 -5.32 2.14
CA LEU A 31 15.45 -5.71 3.50
C LEU A 31 16.74 -6.55 3.54
N THR A 32 16.99 -7.29 2.46
CA THR A 32 18.16 -8.16 2.30
C THR A 32 18.80 -7.87 0.94
N SER A 33 19.88 -8.57 0.62
CA SER A 33 20.49 -8.56 -0.72
C SER A 33 19.60 -9.20 -1.80
N ASP A 34 18.50 -9.86 -1.41
CA ASP A 34 17.50 -10.39 -2.34
C ASP A 34 16.71 -9.23 -2.95
N ILE A 35 17.05 -8.88 -4.19
CA ILE A 35 16.43 -7.80 -4.96
C ILE A 35 14.91 -8.00 -5.16
N ASN A 36 14.47 -9.26 -5.10
CA ASN A 36 13.09 -9.65 -5.31
C ASN A 36 12.31 -9.70 -4.00
N LEU A 37 12.91 -9.35 -2.86
CA LEU A 37 12.25 -9.28 -1.56
C LEU A 37 12.29 -7.84 -1.01
N ARG A 38 11.10 -7.26 -0.78
CA ARG A 38 10.99 -5.92 -0.20
C ARG A 38 10.10 -5.90 1.02
N LEU A 39 10.44 -5.05 1.98
CA LEU A 39 9.62 -4.70 3.11
C LEU A 39 8.67 -3.56 2.72
N MET A 40 7.36 -3.83 2.80
CA MET A 40 6.29 -2.86 2.64
C MET A 40 5.68 -2.53 4.00
N ILE A 41 5.54 -1.24 4.30
CA ILE A 41 4.86 -0.77 5.52
C ILE A 41 3.70 0.15 5.13
N LEU A 42 2.52 -0.19 5.64
CA LEU A 42 1.31 0.63 5.59
C LEU A 42 1.01 1.16 7.00
N HIS A 43 0.54 2.40 7.08
CA HIS A 43 0.06 3.02 8.31
C HIS A 43 -1.34 3.54 8.10
N ARG A 44 -2.21 3.36 9.09
CA ARG A 44 -3.53 3.95 9.11
C ARG A 44 -3.58 5.09 10.11
N ALA A 45 -3.74 6.32 9.62
CA ALA A 45 -3.89 7.48 10.49
C ALA A 45 -5.16 7.34 11.34
N GLY A 46 -5.08 7.78 12.61
CA GLY A 46 -6.26 7.99 13.42
C GLY A 46 -7.09 9.15 12.87
N ILE A 47 -8.41 9.08 13.02
CA ILE A 47 -9.30 10.19 12.68
C ILE A 47 -9.34 11.11 13.90
N ASP A 48 -9.07 12.40 13.71
CA ASP A 48 -9.23 13.40 14.75
C ASP A 48 -10.73 13.66 15.01
N CYS A 49 -11.20 13.25 16.20
CA CYS A 49 -12.59 13.42 16.62
C CYS A 49 -12.98 14.89 16.89
N SER A 50 -12.00 15.81 16.94
CA SER A 50 -12.25 17.25 17.14
C SER A 50 -12.56 17.99 15.82
N SER A 51 -12.37 17.35 14.67
CA SER A 51 -12.65 17.95 13.37
C SER A 51 -14.17 17.99 13.09
N LEU A 52 -14.71 19.19 12.87
CA LEU A 52 -16.09 19.41 12.42
C LEU A 52 -16.37 18.84 11.03
N ILE A 53 -15.31 18.53 10.27
CA ILE A 53 -15.36 17.93 8.93
C ILE A 53 -14.61 16.61 9.02
N SER A 54 -15.30 15.52 9.33
CA SER A 54 -14.72 14.18 9.25
C SER A 54 -14.82 13.69 7.80
N PRO A 55 -13.72 13.62 7.02
CA PRO A 55 -13.78 12.94 5.73
C PRO A 55 -14.16 11.49 5.98
N LYS A 56 -15.25 11.03 5.34
CA LYS A 56 -15.63 9.62 5.35
C LYS A 56 -14.61 8.82 4.54
N CYS A 57 -13.50 8.43 5.16
CA CYS A 57 -12.58 7.46 4.57
C CYS A 57 -13.25 6.09 4.61
N PHE A 58 -13.65 5.59 3.45
CA PHE A 58 -14.28 4.28 3.31
C PHE A 58 -13.22 3.17 3.52
N ALA A 59 -12.98 2.82 4.78
CA ALA A 59 -12.03 1.80 5.22
C ALA A 59 -12.28 0.41 4.58
N ASN A 60 -13.53 0.13 4.18
CA ASN A 60 -13.92 -1.09 3.48
C ASN A 60 -13.28 -1.27 2.10
N LYS A 61 -12.52 -0.29 1.60
CA LYS A 61 -11.77 -0.37 0.34
C LYS A 61 -10.30 -0.73 0.50
N LEU A 62 -9.78 -0.94 1.72
CA LEU A 62 -8.36 -1.23 1.96
C LEU A 62 -7.88 -2.50 1.25
N ASP A 63 -8.59 -3.63 1.41
CA ASP A 63 -8.20 -4.91 0.81
C ASP A 63 -8.02 -4.81 -0.71
N LEU A 64 -9.00 -4.19 -1.36
CA LEU A 64 -8.97 -3.96 -2.81
C LEU A 64 -7.85 -3.01 -3.22
N ALA A 65 -7.62 -1.92 -2.46
CA ALA A 65 -6.58 -0.94 -2.76
C ALA A 65 -5.18 -1.56 -2.67
N VAL A 66 -4.91 -2.35 -1.61
CA VAL A 66 -3.62 -3.03 -1.43
C VAL A 66 -3.39 -4.06 -2.54
N LYS A 67 -4.39 -4.88 -2.88
CA LYS A 67 -4.27 -5.87 -3.97
C LYS A 67 -4.03 -5.22 -5.32
N LYS A 68 -4.74 -4.12 -5.61
CA LYS A 68 -4.51 -3.32 -6.81
C LYS A 68 -3.08 -2.79 -6.85
N TYR A 69 -2.63 -2.17 -5.75
CA TYR A 69 -1.27 -1.65 -5.65
C TYR A 69 -0.22 -2.75 -5.89
N MET A 70 -0.36 -3.89 -5.21
CA MET A 70 0.52 -5.06 -5.39
C MET A 70 0.55 -5.55 -6.83
N GLN A 71 -0.60 -5.63 -7.50
CA GLN A 71 -0.67 -5.96 -8.92
C GLN A 71 0.10 -4.93 -9.78
N SER A 72 -0.03 -3.64 -9.48
CA SER A 72 0.61 -2.57 -10.26
C SER A 72 2.14 -2.59 -10.19
N ILE A 73 2.69 -3.06 -9.07
CA ILE A 73 4.14 -3.17 -8.86
C ILE A 73 4.68 -4.59 -9.13
N GLY A 74 3.84 -5.53 -9.57
CA GLY A 74 4.26 -6.88 -9.97
C GLY A 74 4.58 -7.82 -8.80
N VAL A 75 3.93 -7.64 -7.64
CA VAL A 75 4.07 -8.56 -6.50
C VAL A 75 3.41 -9.90 -6.82
N ILE A 76 4.05 -11.00 -6.41
CA ILE A 76 3.55 -12.37 -6.55
C ILE A 76 3.06 -12.93 -5.21
N THR A 77 3.83 -12.72 -4.15
CA THR A 77 3.54 -13.27 -2.82
C THR A 77 3.75 -12.23 -1.74
N VAL A 78 3.09 -12.47 -0.61
CA VAL A 78 3.14 -11.64 0.57
C VAL A 78 3.29 -12.49 1.82
N GLN A 79 3.99 -11.96 2.82
CA GLN A 79 4.13 -12.56 4.14
C GLN A 79 4.10 -11.47 5.22
N LYS A 80 3.23 -11.61 6.22
CA LYS A 80 3.13 -10.66 7.33
C LYS A 80 4.34 -10.81 8.25
N THR A 81 4.87 -9.70 8.73
CA THR A 81 6.07 -9.64 9.59
C THR A 81 5.93 -8.54 10.64
N LEU A 82 6.83 -8.51 11.63
CA LEU A 82 6.98 -7.37 12.53
C LEU A 82 7.47 -6.13 11.78
N LEU A 83 7.35 -4.95 12.40
CA LEU A 83 7.70 -3.66 11.79
C LEU A 83 9.13 -3.59 11.22
N ASN A 84 10.08 -4.29 11.85
CA ASN A 84 11.47 -4.34 11.39
C ASN A 84 11.71 -5.32 10.24
N GLY A 85 10.72 -6.14 9.87
CA GLY A 85 10.82 -7.13 8.81
C GLY A 85 11.55 -8.42 9.18
N VAL A 86 12.13 -8.53 10.38
CA VAL A 86 13.02 -9.63 10.78
C VAL A 86 12.23 -10.90 11.13
N LYS A 87 11.13 -10.76 11.88
CA LYS A 87 10.34 -11.90 12.35
C LYS A 87 9.03 -12.00 11.58
N GLN A 88 8.91 -13.04 10.78
CA GLN A 88 7.69 -13.39 10.05
C GLN A 88 6.64 -13.92 11.04
N ILE A 89 5.41 -13.43 10.90
CA ILE A 89 4.27 -13.81 11.77
C ILE A 89 3.15 -14.53 11.00
N SER A 90 3.30 -14.67 9.67
CA SER A 90 2.45 -15.53 8.85
C SER A 90 3.28 -16.40 7.92
N LYS A 91 2.63 -17.38 7.30
CA LYS A 91 3.17 -18.07 6.12
C LYS A 91 3.15 -17.12 4.92
N GLU A 92 4.07 -17.36 3.98
CA GLU A 92 4.06 -16.73 2.66
C GLU A 92 2.89 -17.29 1.83
N MET A 93 2.21 -16.42 1.07
CA MET A 93 1.06 -16.79 0.24
C MET A 93 0.90 -15.86 -0.96
N PRO A 94 0.17 -16.27 -2.02
CA PRO A 94 -0.21 -15.38 -3.10
C PRO A 94 -0.94 -14.14 -2.58
N TYR A 95 -0.61 -12.96 -3.09
CA TYR A 95 -1.18 -11.71 -2.57
C TYR A 95 -2.70 -11.61 -2.79
N GLN A 96 -3.22 -12.32 -3.80
CA GLN A 96 -4.64 -12.39 -4.11
C GLN A 96 -5.44 -13.10 -3.01
N GLU A 97 -4.82 -14.09 -2.35
CA GLU A 97 -5.43 -14.89 -1.28
C GLU A 97 -5.35 -14.21 0.09
N ALA A 98 -4.42 -13.27 0.25
CA ALA A 98 -4.28 -12.49 1.47
C ALA A 98 -5.52 -11.60 1.72
N LYS A 99 -5.84 -11.40 3.01
CA LYS A 99 -6.81 -10.39 3.45
C LYS A 99 -6.07 -9.25 4.13
N PHE A 100 -6.25 -8.03 3.63
CA PHE A 100 -5.62 -6.83 4.17
C PHE A 100 -6.60 -6.04 5.02
N PHE A 101 -6.28 -5.95 6.30
CA PHE A 101 -7.02 -5.18 7.30
C PHE A 101 -6.01 -4.44 8.18
N LEU A 102 -6.35 -3.21 8.54
CA LEU A 102 -5.53 -2.35 9.39
C LEU A 102 -6.43 -1.50 10.29
N GLU A 103 -6.20 -1.60 11.59
CA GLU A 103 -6.91 -0.80 12.59
C GLU A 103 -6.40 0.65 12.57
N PRO A 104 -7.23 1.64 12.96
CA PRO A 104 -6.76 3.01 13.14
C PRO A 104 -5.54 3.05 14.06
N THR A 105 -4.59 3.94 13.76
CA THR A 105 -3.33 4.15 14.52
C THR A 105 -2.33 2.99 14.48
N ASP A 106 -2.58 1.96 13.68
CA ASP A 106 -1.74 0.76 13.59
C ASP A 106 -0.88 0.72 12.30
N PHE A 107 0.10 -0.18 12.30
CA PHE A 107 1.01 -0.46 11.18
C PHE A 107 0.83 -1.89 10.66
N ALA A 108 0.65 -2.04 9.36
CA ALA A 108 0.76 -3.34 8.70
C ALA A 108 2.09 -3.46 7.97
N THR A 109 2.85 -4.52 8.27
CA THR A 109 4.14 -4.76 7.66
C THR A 109 4.17 -6.10 6.94
N TYR A 110 4.64 -6.08 5.70
CA TYR A 110 4.67 -7.24 4.82
C TYR A 110 6.02 -7.36 4.13
N LEU A 111 6.54 -8.58 4.05
CA LEU A 111 7.49 -8.95 3.03
C LEU A 111 6.71 -9.24 1.75
N ILE A 112 7.05 -8.55 0.67
CA ILE A 112 6.48 -8.76 -0.66
C ILE A 112 7.57 -9.28 -1.59
N ARG A 113 7.21 -10.25 -2.43
CA ARG A 113 8.12 -10.77 -3.47
C ARG A 113 7.68 -10.43 -4.87
N PHE A 114 8.66 -10.28 -5.75
CA PHE A 114 8.52 -10.08 -7.18
C PHE A 114 8.98 -11.34 -7.93
N LYS A 115 8.60 -11.46 -9.21
CA LYS A 115 9.06 -12.53 -10.10
C LYS A 115 10.52 -12.31 -10.51
#